data_AF-A0A256CN07-F1
#
_entry.id   AF-A0A256CN07-F1
#
_cell.length_a   1.000
_cell.length_b   1.000
_cell.length_c   1.000
_cell.angle_alpha   90.00
_cell.angle_beta   90.00
_cell.angle_gamma   90.00
#
_symmetry.space_group_name_H-M   'P 1'
#
loop_
_entity.id
_entity.type
_entity.pdbx_description
1 polymer ?
#
loop_
_entity_poly.entity_id
_entity_poly.type
_entity_poly.pdbx_seq_one_letter_code
_entity_poly.pdbx_strand_id
1 'polypeptide(L)'
;MKERLKRRGSRYLIQKGGNMEIEITRKDEQRLSGFYFYIQDVSHEIRISIQNLINNKDKTPNTLPQNEALVFYASLRIALNTIAIGICKVSEAIEAKDISRLLNSLSIESAENLKNFKKKYYLEDIKEYRNTYAVHPLNKDKEFPSCLELTRTLEKALKLKMLNNSNTSIDCILDSLEYIHGKKNGNGLLCIISKLGRELQKKINLVRP
;
A
#
# COMPACT_ATOMS: atom_id res chain seq x y z
N MET A 1 12.23 2.60 42.43
CA MET A 1 11.03 3.35 41.98
C MET A 1 9.96 2.30 41.64
N LYS A 2 8.85 2.22 42.37
CA LYS A 2 7.82 1.17 42.19
C LYS A 2 6.83 1.57 41.09
N GLU A 3 6.77 0.81 40.00
CA GLU A 3 5.74 0.95 38.95
C GLU A 3 4.35 0.61 39.53
N ARG A 4 3.34 1.43 39.22
CA ARG A 4 1.95 1.20 39.63
C ARG A 4 1.13 0.82 38.40
N LEU A 5 0.63 -0.41 38.40
CA LEU A 5 -0.33 -0.90 37.40
C LEU A 5 -1.73 -0.36 37.73
N LYS A 6 -2.34 0.40 36.82
CA LYS A 6 -3.76 0.78 36.91
C LYS A 6 -4.55 -0.02 35.88
N ARG A 7 -5.58 -0.74 36.33
CA ARG A 7 -6.52 -1.47 35.46
C ARG A 7 -7.64 -0.53 34.99
N ARG A 8 -7.94 -0.56 33.69
CA ARG A 8 -9.16 0.00 33.09
C ARG A 8 -9.63 -0.97 32.01
N GLY A 9 -10.56 -1.87 32.36
CA GLY A 9 -10.91 -3.02 31.53
C GLY A 9 -9.81 -4.10 31.47
N SER A 10 -9.82 -4.95 30.44
CA SER A 10 -8.89 -6.08 30.24
C SER A 10 -7.43 -5.70 29.93
N ARG A 11 -6.95 -4.52 30.35
CA ARG A 11 -5.61 -4.00 30.01
C ARG A 11 -4.93 -3.34 31.19
N TYR A 12 -3.60 -3.38 31.20
CA TYR A 12 -2.78 -2.66 32.17
C TYR A 12 -2.21 -1.38 31.54
N LEU A 13 -2.20 -0.30 32.31
CA LEU A 13 -1.47 0.93 32.01
C LEU A 13 -0.27 0.97 32.95
N ILE A 14 0.93 1.13 32.39
CA ILE A 14 2.17 1.27 33.16
C ILE A 14 2.49 2.76 33.21
N GLN A 15 2.60 3.29 34.43
CA GLN A 15 3.02 4.68 34.65
C GLN A 15 4.54 4.71 34.88
N LYS A 16 5.29 5.18 33.87
CA LYS A 16 6.73 5.47 33.98
C LYS A 16 6.96 6.97 33.82
N GLY A 17 7.55 7.60 34.83
CA GLY A 17 8.00 8.99 34.74
C GLY A 17 6.92 10.05 34.44
N GLY A 18 5.65 9.79 34.75
CA GLY A 18 4.53 10.71 34.47
C GLY A 18 3.79 10.46 33.17
N ASN A 19 4.32 9.62 32.26
CA ASN A 19 3.65 9.23 31.03
C ASN A 19 2.96 7.86 31.19
N MET A 20 1.73 7.75 30.67
CA MET A 20 1.01 6.47 30.58
C MET A 20 1.46 5.73 29.33
N GLU A 21 2.14 4.59 29.49
CA GLU A 21 2.40 3.66 28.39
C GLU A 21 1.25 2.66 28.28
N ILE A 22 0.77 2.43 27.05
CA ILE A 22 -0.20 1.40 26.74
C ILE A 22 0.55 0.06 26.73
N GLU A 23 0.20 -0.84 27.64
CA GLU A 23 0.72 -2.20 27.60
C GLU A 23 0.12 -2.95 26.40
N ILE A 24 0.99 -3.51 25.57
CA ILE A 24 0.61 -4.33 24.42
C ILE A 24 0.32 -5.74 24.95
N THR A 25 -0.90 -6.23 24.77
CA THR A 25 -1.25 -7.60 25.16
C THR A 25 -0.77 -8.61 24.12
N ARG A 26 -0.62 -9.89 24.48
CA ARG A 26 -0.29 -10.97 23.52
C ARG A 26 -1.22 -11.02 22.30
N LYS A 27 -2.50 -10.66 22.48
CA LYS A 27 -3.48 -10.56 21.39
C LYS A 27 -3.18 -9.37 20.48
N ASP A 28 -2.78 -8.25 21.05
CA ASP A 28 -2.35 -7.08 20.29
C ASP A 28 -1.06 -7.36 19.50
N GLU A 29 -0.12 -8.13 20.08
CA GLU A 29 1.09 -8.59 19.39
C GLU A 29 0.77 -9.44 18.16
N GLN A 30 -0.04 -10.48 18.34
CA GLN A 30 -0.49 -11.34 17.22
C GLN A 30 -1.17 -10.52 16.12
N ARG A 31 -1.98 -9.54 16.51
CA ARG A 31 -2.68 -8.66 15.57
C ARG A 31 -1.71 -7.76 14.80
N LEU A 32 -0.72 -7.18 15.48
CA LEU A 32 0.34 -6.38 14.89
C LEU A 32 1.23 -7.21 13.94
N SER A 33 1.60 -8.43 14.33
CA SER A 33 2.34 -9.36 13.47
C SER A 33 1.54 -9.73 12.22
N GLY A 34 0.26 -10.08 12.38
CA GLY A 34 -0.63 -10.37 11.25
C GLY A 34 -0.78 -9.18 10.31
N PHE A 35 -0.92 -7.97 10.86
CA PHE A 35 -0.93 -6.74 10.06
C PHE A 35 0.39 -6.52 9.32
N TYR A 36 1.54 -6.73 9.97
CA TYR A 36 2.86 -6.61 9.36
C TYR A 36 3.04 -7.54 8.17
N PHE A 37 2.74 -8.83 8.33
CA PHE A 37 2.85 -9.79 7.23
C PHE A 37 1.87 -9.45 6.10
N TYR A 38 0.64 -9.06 6.43
CA TYR A 38 -0.33 -8.61 5.44
C TYR A 38 0.19 -7.44 4.59
N ILE A 39 0.71 -6.37 5.21
CA ILE A 39 1.23 -5.23 4.44
C ILE A 39 2.53 -5.58 3.70
N GLN A 40 3.34 -6.52 4.23
CA GLN A 40 4.54 -7.03 3.57
C GLN A 40 4.19 -7.75 2.28
N ASP A 41 3.20 -8.64 2.31
CA ASP A 41 2.73 -9.40 1.15
C ASP A 41 2.17 -8.45 0.09
N VAL A 42 1.30 -7.51 0.49
CA VAL A 42 0.75 -6.51 -0.42
C VAL A 42 1.84 -5.64 -1.04
N SER A 43 2.87 -5.27 -0.28
CA SER A 43 4.02 -4.53 -0.80
C SER A 43 4.83 -5.34 -1.81
N HIS A 44 4.95 -6.66 -1.64
CA HIS A 44 5.58 -7.54 -2.62
C HIS A 44 4.76 -7.63 -3.91
N GLU A 45 3.43 -7.76 -3.81
CA GLU A 45 2.51 -7.72 -4.96
C GLU A 45 2.69 -6.41 -5.77
N ILE A 46 2.70 -5.27 -5.09
CA ILE A 46 2.93 -3.95 -5.69
C ILE A 46 4.32 -3.91 -6.34
N ARG A 47 5.37 -4.37 -5.65
CA ARG A 47 6.75 -4.36 -6.16
C ARG A 47 6.89 -5.17 -7.44
N ILE A 48 6.37 -6.40 -7.46
CA ILE A 48 6.43 -7.27 -8.64
C ILE A 48 5.71 -6.61 -9.80
N SER A 49 4.56 -5.99 -9.54
CA SER A 49 3.79 -5.27 -10.56
C SER A 49 4.56 -4.08 -11.13
N ILE A 50 5.21 -3.28 -10.28
CA ILE A 50 6.08 -2.19 -10.72
C ILE A 50 7.25 -2.73 -11.57
N GLN A 51 7.90 -3.82 -11.14
CA GLN A 51 8.99 -4.41 -11.89
C GLN A 51 8.53 -4.93 -13.27
N ASN A 52 7.32 -5.51 -13.34
CA ASN A 52 6.73 -5.91 -14.61
C ASN A 52 6.51 -4.71 -15.55
N LEU A 53 6.10 -3.55 -15.02
CA LEU A 53 5.98 -2.33 -15.82
C LEU A 53 7.35 -1.84 -16.31
N ILE A 54 8.37 -1.84 -15.44
CA ILE A 54 9.75 -1.45 -15.80
C ILE A 54 10.29 -2.34 -16.91
N ASN A 55 10.12 -3.65 -16.79
CA ASN A 55 10.61 -4.62 -17.77
C ASN A 55 9.94 -4.50 -19.14
N ASN A 56 8.78 -3.86 -19.22
CA ASN A 56 8.03 -3.65 -20.46
C ASN A 56 8.10 -2.20 -20.95
N LYS A 57 8.84 -1.30 -20.29
CA LYS A 57 8.83 0.14 -20.59
C LYS A 57 9.27 0.48 -22.02
N ASP A 58 10.22 -0.28 -22.56
CA ASP A 58 10.82 -0.02 -23.87
C ASP A 58 10.03 -0.68 -25.02
N LYS A 59 8.95 -1.41 -24.71
CA LYS A 59 8.08 -2.02 -25.71
C LYS A 59 7.02 -1.02 -26.16
N THR A 60 7.10 -0.58 -27.41
CA THR A 60 6.07 0.28 -28.00
C THR A 60 4.96 -0.58 -28.62
N PRO A 61 3.68 -0.44 -28.21
CA PRO A 61 2.60 -1.30 -28.70
C PRO A 61 2.46 -1.30 -30.22
N ASN A 62 2.81 -0.18 -30.86
CA ASN A 62 2.68 0.03 -32.30
C ASN A 62 3.76 -0.67 -33.13
N THR A 63 4.81 -1.19 -32.50
CA THR A 63 5.87 -1.95 -33.19
C THR A 63 5.77 -3.46 -32.94
N LEU A 64 4.88 -3.88 -32.05
CA LEU A 64 4.68 -5.28 -31.70
C LEU A 64 3.72 -5.96 -32.69
N PRO A 65 3.97 -7.23 -33.06
CA PRO A 65 2.95 -8.08 -33.66
C PRO A 65 1.64 -8.06 -32.85
N GLN A 66 0.49 -8.18 -33.50
CA GLN A 66 -0.83 -8.02 -32.85
C GLN A 66 -1.01 -8.87 -31.59
N ASN A 67 -0.51 -10.12 -31.59
CA ASN A 67 -0.56 -11.01 -30.43
C ASN A 67 0.33 -10.52 -29.26
N GLU A 68 1.48 -9.93 -29.57
CA GLU A 68 2.40 -9.38 -28.56
C GLU A 68 1.88 -8.06 -27.98
N ALA A 69 1.24 -7.24 -28.80
CA ALA A 69 0.55 -6.03 -28.35
C ALA A 69 -0.57 -6.36 -27.34
N LEU A 70 -1.36 -7.42 -27.61
CA LEU A 70 -2.40 -7.89 -26.68
C LEU A 70 -1.81 -8.35 -25.34
N VAL A 71 -0.74 -9.15 -25.37
CA VAL A 71 -0.05 -9.62 -24.16
C VAL A 71 0.53 -8.45 -23.37
N PHE A 72 1.08 -7.45 -24.07
CA PHE A 72 1.59 -6.23 -23.45
C PHE A 72 0.49 -5.47 -22.70
N TYR A 73 -0.65 -5.19 -23.36
CA TYR A 73 -1.77 -4.49 -22.72
C TYR A 73 -2.37 -5.27 -21.55
N ALA A 74 -2.48 -6.59 -21.68
CA ALA A 74 -2.94 -7.45 -20.59
C ALA A 74 -1.99 -7.37 -19.38
N SER A 75 -0.68 -7.42 -19.61
CA SER A 75 0.34 -7.32 -18.57
C SER A 75 0.33 -5.97 -17.86
N LEU A 76 0.22 -4.88 -18.63
CA LEU A 76 0.07 -3.51 -18.13
C LEU A 76 -1.16 -3.40 -17.22
N ARG A 77 -2.30 -3.92 -17.68
CA ARG A 77 -3.57 -3.92 -16.92
C ARG A 77 -3.48 -4.69 -15.62
N ILE A 78 -2.89 -5.89 -15.64
CA ILE A 78 -2.68 -6.71 -14.44
C ILE A 78 -1.81 -5.96 -13.42
N ALA A 79 -0.68 -5.40 -13.86
CA ALA A 79 0.22 -4.68 -12.97
C ALA A 79 -0.46 -3.46 -12.32
N LEU A 80 -1.16 -2.66 -13.12
CA LEU A 80 -1.86 -1.48 -12.65
C LEU A 80 -3.02 -1.82 -11.68
N ASN A 81 -3.77 -2.88 -11.98
CA ASN A 81 -4.82 -3.39 -11.09
C ASN A 81 -4.25 -3.80 -9.73
N THR A 82 -3.17 -4.57 -9.73
CA THR A 82 -2.51 -5.02 -8.50
C THR A 82 -2.01 -3.83 -7.69
N ILE A 83 -1.46 -2.80 -8.33
CA ILE A 83 -1.01 -1.58 -7.64
C ILE A 83 -2.19 -0.84 -7.00
N ALA A 84 -3.26 -0.58 -7.74
CA ALA A 84 -4.43 0.14 -7.24
C ALA A 84 -5.10 -0.61 -6.08
N ILE A 85 -5.31 -1.93 -6.24
CA ILE A 85 -5.85 -2.80 -5.19
C ILE A 85 -4.92 -2.81 -3.98
N GLY A 86 -3.61 -2.91 -4.18
CA GLY A 86 -2.63 -2.89 -3.09
C GLY A 86 -2.66 -1.59 -2.29
N ILE A 87 -2.77 -0.44 -2.96
CA ILE A 87 -2.95 0.86 -2.30
C ILE A 87 -4.22 0.86 -1.44
N CYS A 88 -5.35 0.36 -1.96
CA CYS A 88 -6.59 0.23 -1.19
C CYS A 88 -6.40 -0.71 0.01
N LYS A 89 -5.86 -1.91 -0.20
CA LYS A 89 -5.60 -2.93 0.83
C LYS A 89 -4.81 -2.37 2.01
N VAL A 90 -3.69 -1.67 1.74
CA VAL A 90 -2.86 -1.06 2.80
C VAL A 90 -3.62 0.06 3.49
N SER A 91 -4.25 0.95 2.73
CA SER A 91 -4.92 2.14 3.24
C SER A 91 -6.14 1.82 4.11
N GLU A 92 -6.89 0.78 3.76
CA GLU A 92 -8.03 0.29 4.53
C GLU A 92 -7.57 -0.45 5.79
N ALA A 93 -6.49 -1.25 5.68
CA ALA A 93 -5.94 -1.98 6.82
C ALA A 93 -5.40 -1.03 7.92
N ILE A 94 -4.81 0.11 7.56
CA ILE A 94 -4.34 1.10 8.56
C ILE A 94 -5.48 1.86 9.24
N GLU A 95 -6.67 1.90 8.62
CA GLU A 95 -7.87 2.54 9.19
C GLU A 95 -8.64 1.63 10.13
N ALA A 96 -8.36 0.33 10.13
CA ALA A 96 -8.93 -0.58 11.10
C ALA A 96 -8.68 -0.05 12.53
N LYS A 97 -9.76 0.21 13.27
CA LYS A 97 -9.76 0.97 14.53
C LYS A 97 -8.80 0.39 15.57
N ASP A 98 -8.65 -0.93 15.57
CA ASP A 98 -7.69 -1.67 16.39
C ASP A 98 -6.25 -1.44 15.93
N ILE A 99 -5.96 -1.54 14.63
CA ILE A 99 -4.63 -1.37 14.05
C ILE A 99 -4.10 0.04 14.23
N SER A 100 -4.89 1.08 13.95
CA SER A 100 -4.44 2.46 14.06
C SER A 100 -3.92 2.79 15.47
N ARG A 101 -4.67 2.35 16.50
CA ARG A 101 -4.25 2.49 17.90
C ARG A 101 -2.95 1.74 18.18
N LEU A 102 -2.84 0.51 17.68
CA LEU A 102 -1.68 -0.35 17.92
C LEU A 102 -0.42 0.18 17.26
N LEU A 103 -0.52 0.72 16.03
CA LEU A 103 0.59 1.37 15.35
C LEU A 103 1.11 2.56 16.14
N ASN A 104 0.23 3.44 16.64
CA ASN A 104 0.67 4.58 17.47
C ASN A 104 1.32 4.12 18.79
N SER A 105 0.91 2.96 19.32
CA SER A 105 1.52 2.37 20.53
C SER A 105 2.87 1.71 20.24
N LEU A 106 3.07 1.22 19.01
CA LEU A 106 4.32 0.62 18.54
C LEU A 106 5.35 1.70 18.17
N SER A 107 4.99 2.61 17.26
CA SER A 107 5.83 3.69 16.75
C SER A 107 4.99 4.80 16.11
N ILE A 108 5.13 6.01 16.67
CA ILE A 108 4.48 7.22 16.13
C ILE A 108 4.98 7.51 14.71
N GLU A 109 6.29 7.36 14.46
CA GLU A 109 6.91 7.62 13.15
C GLU A 109 6.34 6.68 12.08
N SER A 110 6.30 5.38 12.34
CA SER A 110 5.73 4.41 11.39
C SER A 110 4.25 4.64 11.14
N ALA A 111 3.49 5.00 12.18
CA ALA A 111 2.07 5.35 12.05
C ALA A 111 1.87 6.61 11.19
N GLU A 112 2.70 7.63 11.36
CA GLU A 112 2.65 8.86 10.59
C GLU A 112 3.05 8.63 9.12
N ASN A 113 4.07 7.83 8.87
CA ASN A 113 4.48 7.46 7.52
C ASN A 113 3.38 6.70 6.77
N LEU A 114 2.67 5.78 7.44
CA LEU A 114 1.52 5.06 6.86
C LEU A 114 0.35 6.01 6.58
N LYS A 115 0.07 6.97 7.47
CA LYS A 115 -0.94 8.02 7.22
C LYS A 115 -0.57 8.88 6.01
N ASN A 116 0.70 9.26 5.88
CA ASN A 116 1.22 10.03 4.76
C ASN A 116 1.11 9.25 3.44
N PHE A 117 1.43 7.95 3.45
CA PHE A 117 1.21 7.05 2.32
C PHE A 117 -0.26 7.09 1.87
N LYS A 118 -1.20 6.88 2.80
CA LYS A 118 -2.64 6.92 2.49
C LYS A 118 -3.05 8.28 1.92
N LYS A 119 -2.68 9.38 2.57
CA LYS A 119 -3.02 10.75 2.12
C LYS A 119 -2.52 11.01 0.69
N LYS A 120 -1.38 10.43 0.32
CA LYS A 120 -0.77 10.61 -0.99
C LYS A 120 -1.41 9.75 -2.08
N TYR A 121 -1.78 8.50 -1.78
CA TYR A 121 -2.14 7.52 -2.82
C TYR A 121 -3.58 7.00 -2.74
N TYR A 122 -4.24 7.03 -1.58
CA TYR A 122 -5.62 6.54 -1.44
C TYR A 122 -6.63 7.63 -1.79
N LEU A 123 -6.65 7.98 -3.07
CA LEU A 123 -7.48 9.02 -3.65
C LEU A 123 -8.81 8.45 -4.17
N GLU A 124 -9.81 9.30 -4.35
CA GLU A 124 -11.13 8.88 -4.86
C GLU A 124 -11.03 8.17 -6.21
N ASP A 125 -10.18 8.64 -7.11
CA ASP A 125 -9.94 7.99 -8.41
C ASP A 125 -9.41 6.55 -8.27
N ILE A 126 -8.54 6.27 -7.28
CA ILE A 126 -8.07 4.90 -6.99
C ILE A 126 -9.21 4.03 -6.46
N LYS A 127 -10.07 4.59 -5.60
CA LYS A 127 -11.23 3.87 -5.08
C LYS A 127 -12.23 3.54 -6.19
N GLU A 128 -12.51 4.52 -7.05
CA GLU A 128 -13.38 4.35 -8.22
C GLU A 128 -12.81 3.31 -9.18
N TYR A 129 -11.51 3.39 -9.47
CA TYR A 129 -10.80 2.40 -10.27
C TYR A 129 -10.97 0.99 -9.70
N ARG A 130 -10.67 0.80 -8.40
CA ARG A 130 -10.84 -0.49 -7.72
C ARG A 130 -12.27 -0.98 -7.78
N ASN A 131 -13.26 -0.11 -7.48
CA ASN A 131 -14.67 -0.49 -7.49
C ASN A 131 -15.14 -0.89 -8.89
N THR A 132 -14.61 -0.25 -9.93
CA THR A 132 -14.93 -0.60 -11.30
C THR A 132 -14.47 -2.02 -11.66
N TYR A 133 -13.42 -2.56 -11.03
CA TYR A 133 -12.98 -3.94 -11.25
C TYR A 133 -13.48 -4.96 -10.24
N ALA A 134 -13.62 -4.55 -8.98
CA ALA A 134 -13.95 -5.45 -7.88
C ALA A 134 -15.46 -5.70 -7.76
N VAL A 135 -16.31 -4.86 -8.36
CA VAL A 135 -17.77 -5.09 -8.37
C VAL A 135 -18.10 -6.26 -9.29
N HIS A 136 -18.82 -7.23 -8.74
CA HIS A 136 -19.30 -8.40 -9.48
C HIS A 136 -20.06 -7.97 -10.73
N PRO A 137 -19.81 -8.57 -11.91
CA PRO A 137 -20.46 -8.17 -13.17
C PRO A 137 -22.00 -8.14 -13.10
N LEU A 138 -22.61 -9.05 -12.33
CA LEU A 138 -24.06 -9.09 -12.10
C LEU A 138 -24.63 -7.86 -11.36
N ASN A 139 -23.78 -7.09 -10.68
CA ASN A 139 -24.18 -5.91 -9.90
C ASN A 139 -23.82 -4.61 -10.63
N LYS A 140 -23.55 -4.66 -11.94
CA LYS A 140 -23.21 -3.49 -12.74
C LYS A 140 -24.37 -3.10 -13.66
N ASP A 141 -24.91 -1.92 -13.40
CA ASP A 141 -25.78 -1.20 -14.32
C ASP A 141 -24.98 -0.41 -15.38
N LYS A 142 -23.63 -0.44 -15.32
CA LYS A 142 -22.73 0.34 -16.17
C LYS A 142 -21.93 -0.53 -17.14
N GLU A 143 -21.68 -0.01 -18.33
CA GLU A 143 -20.76 -0.59 -19.31
C GLU A 143 -19.36 -0.81 -18.74
N PHE A 144 -18.65 -1.81 -19.27
CA PHE A 144 -17.26 -2.05 -18.89
C PHE A 144 -16.37 -0.92 -19.44
N PRO A 145 -15.51 -0.32 -18.61
CA PRO A 145 -14.64 0.73 -19.10
C PRO A 145 -13.61 0.18 -20.11
N SER A 146 -13.33 0.98 -21.13
CA SER A 146 -12.27 0.73 -22.09
C SER A 146 -10.89 0.81 -21.44
N CYS A 147 -9.88 0.20 -22.07
CA CYS A 147 -8.50 0.27 -21.59
C CYS A 147 -8.02 1.72 -21.43
N LEU A 148 -8.44 2.62 -22.33
CA LEU A 148 -8.07 4.03 -22.31
C LEU A 148 -8.66 4.77 -21.10
N GLU A 149 -9.92 4.53 -20.77
CA GLU A 149 -10.58 5.12 -19.59
C GLU A 149 -9.92 4.66 -18.29
N LEU A 150 -9.52 3.40 -18.24
CA LEU A 150 -8.83 2.81 -17.09
C LEU A 150 -7.44 3.41 -16.90
N THR A 151 -6.67 3.53 -18.00
CA THR A 151 -5.38 4.21 -17.98
C THR A 151 -5.53 5.67 -17.53
N ARG A 152 -6.52 6.41 -18.04
CA ARG A 152 -6.79 7.80 -17.63
C ARG A 152 -7.19 7.94 -16.16
N THR A 153 -7.94 6.98 -15.64
CA THR A 153 -8.33 6.97 -14.21
C THR A 153 -7.10 6.78 -13.32
N LEU A 154 -6.20 5.88 -13.71
CA LEU A 154 -4.91 5.70 -13.06
C LEU A 154 -3.98 6.91 -13.21
N GLU A 155 -3.98 7.57 -14.37
CA GLU A 155 -3.23 8.82 -14.58
C GLU A 155 -3.67 9.89 -13.59
N LYS A 156 -4.98 10.13 -13.47
CA LYS A 156 -5.54 11.07 -12.48
C LYS A 156 -5.16 10.69 -11.05
N ALA A 157 -5.38 9.42 -10.71
CA ALA A 157 -5.09 8.85 -9.40
C ALA A 157 -3.60 8.97 -9.00
N LEU A 158 -2.68 8.79 -9.94
CA LEU A 158 -1.25 8.89 -9.66
C LEU A 158 -0.70 10.30 -9.93
N LYS A 159 -1.59 11.27 -10.26
CA LYS A 159 -1.25 12.64 -10.67
C LYS A 159 -0.24 12.69 -11.83
N LEU A 160 -0.33 11.73 -12.72
CA LEU A 160 0.52 11.62 -13.89
C LEU A 160 -0.02 12.56 -14.96
N LYS A 161 0.78 13.56 -15.33
CA LYS A 161 0.50 14.37 -16.52
C LYS A 161 0.98 13.61 -17.75
N MET A 162 0.05 13.01 -18.48
CA MET A 162 0.33 12.57 -19.84
C MET A 162 0.26 13.77 -20.79
N LEU A 163 1.43 14.28 -21.15
CA LEU A 163 1.62 15.24 -22.24
C LEU A 163 1.47 14.50 -23.57
N ASN A 164 0.26 14.40 -24.13
CA ASN A 164 -0.12 14.16 -25.54
C ASN A 164 0.73 13.26 -26.50
N ASN A 165 1.77 12.56 -26.05
CA ASN A 165 2.73 11.81 -26.85
C ASN A 165 2.97 10.43 -26.23
N SER A 166 2.75 9.39 -27.05
CA SER A 166 2.56 7.98 -26.67
C SER A 166 3.76 7.29 -25.99
N ASN A 167 4.96 7.88 -25.98
CA ASN A 167 6.15 7.29 -25.35
C ASN A 167 6.48 7.88 -23.97
N THR A 168 5.89 9.02 -23.60
CA THR A 168 6.22 9.72 -22.34
C THR A 168 5.38 9.20 -21.14
N SER A 169 4.42 8.30 -21.39
CA SER A 169 3.42 7.83 -20.41
C SER A 169 4.02 6.94 -19.34
N ILE A 170 4.72 5.91 -19.80
CA ILE A 170 5.16 4.80 -18.96
C ILE A 170 6.34 5.26 -18.10
N ASP A 171 7.26 6.07 -18.61
CA ASP A 171 8.36 6.61 -17.81
C ASP A 171 7.86 7.50 -16.66
N CYS A 172 6.85 8.36 -16.88
CA CYS A 172 6.25 9.15 -15.81
C CYS A 172 5.48 8.28 -14.79
N ILE A 173 4.79 7.24 -15.26
CA ILE A 173 4.17 6.20 -14.40
C ILE A 173 5.26 5.58 -13.53
N LEU A 174 6.36 5.14 -14.13
CA LEU A 174 7.47 4.47 -13.46
C LEU A 174 8.17 5.37 -12.44
N ASP A 175 8.41 6.64 -12.76
CA ASP A 175 9.00 7.61 -11.82
C ASP A 175 8.11 7.81 -10.58
N SER A 176 6.79 7.83 -10.76
CA SER A 176 5.84 7.95 -9.65
C SER A 176 5.71 6.66 -8.85
N LEU A 177 5.83 5.50 -9.51
CA LEU A 177 5.82 4.18 -8.90
C LEU A 177 7.14 3.83 -8.17
N GLU A 178 8.29 4.30 -8.64
CA GLU A 178 9.57 4.18 -7.94
C GLU A 178 9.55 4.88 -6.57
N TYR A 179 8.73 5.93 -6.41
CA TYR A 179 8.50 6.57 -5.12
C TYR A 179 7.67 5.67 -4.18
N ILE A 180 6.65 4.97 -4.70
CA ILE A 180 5.88 3.97 -3.93
C ILE A 180 6.81 2.84 -3.46
N HIS A 181 7.75 2.43 -4.32
CA HIS A 181 8.71 1.36 -4.02
C HIS A 181 9.80 1.78 -3.01
N GLY A 182 10.28 3.03 -3.05
CA GLY A 182 11.16 3.60 -2.03
C GLY A 182 12.63 3.79 -2.41
N LYS A 183 12.96 3.81 -3.70
CA LYS A 183 14.36 3.98 -4.16
C LYS A 183 14.99 5.33 -3.82
N LYS A 184 14.21 6.40 -3.63
CA LYS A 184 14.76 7.77 -3.57
C LYS A 184 14.73 8.48 -2.21
N ASN A 185 13.88 8.14 -1.22
CA ASN A 185 13.69 9.04 -0.04
C ASN A 185 13.27 8.40 1.30
N GLY A 186 13.43 7.09 1.53
CA GLY A 186 13.15 6.48 2.85
C GLY A 186 11.68 6.45 3.30
N ASN A 187 10.77 7.03 2.51
CA ASN A 187 9.32 7.14 2.78
C ASN A 187 8.45 6.26 1.84
N GLY A 188 9.07 5.40 1.04
CA GLY A 188 8.34 4.41 0.23
C GLY A 188 7.78 3.29 1.09
N LEU A 189 6.78 2.58 0.59
CA LEU A 189 6.07 1.53 1.34
C LEU A 189 7.03 0.45 1.85
N LEU A 190 8.04 0.07 1.07
CA LEU A 190 9.08 -0.89 1.47
C LEU A 190 9.92 -0.40 2.66
N CYS A 191 10.28 0.89 2.68
CA CYS A 191 11.05 1.48 3.77
C CYS A 191 10.21 1.53 5.05
N ILE A 192 8.92 1.88 4.92
CA ILE A 192 7.96 1.89 6.03
C ILE A 192 7.83 0.50 6.63
N ILE A 193 7.65 -0.53 5.79
CA ILE A 193 7.53 -1.94 6.24
C ILE A 193 8.83 -2.41 6.89
N SER A 194 9.98 -2.07 6.32
CA SER A 194 11.28 -2.44 6.90
C SER A 194 11.49 -1.80 8.28
N LYS A 195 11.08 -0.55 8.47
CA LYS A 195 11.10 0.12 9.79
C LYS A 195 10.14 -0.56 10.77
N LEU A 196 8.91 -0.80 10.34
CA LEU A 196 7.89 -1.47 11.16
C LEU A 196 8.35 -2.86 11.63
N GLY A 197 8.97 -3.65 10.74
CA GLY A 197 9.52 -4.96 11.09
C GLY A 197 10.59 -4.89 12.17
N ARG A 198 11.50 -3.90 12.10
CA ARG A 198 12.52 -3.69 13.15
C ARG A 198 11.90 -3.26 14.48
N GLU A 199 10.88 -2.42 14.45
CA GLU A 199 10.17 -1.96 15.65
C GLU A 199 9.41 -3.10 16.33
N LEU A 200 8.74 -3.94 15.54
CA LEU A 200 8.09 -5.16 16.03
C LEU A 200 9.10 -6.12 16.64
N GLN A 201 10.25 -6.35 15.99
CA GLN A 201 11.31 -7.20 16.55
C GLN A 201 11.78 -6.69 17.92
N LYS A 202 11.98 -5.37 18.05
CA LYS A 202 12.41 -4.75 19.31
C LYS A 202 11.37 -4.84 20.44
N LYS A 203 10.09 -4.72 20.11
CA LYS A 203 9.01 -4.66 21.11
C LYS A 203 8.39 -6.01 21.46
N ILE A 204 8.40 -6.96 20.52
CA ILE A 204 7.58 -8.18 20.61
C ILE A 204 8.44 -9.44 20.65
N ASN A 205 9.78 -9.36 20.48
CA ASN A 205 10.62 -10.54 20.25
C ASN A 205 9.94 -11.43 19.21
N LEU A 206 9.81 -10.94 17.98
CA LEU A 206 9.39 -11.76 16.85
C LEU A 206 10.35 -12.95 16.76
N VAL A 207 9.94 -14.08 17.33
CA VAL A 207 10.55 -15.38 17.11
C VAL A 207 10.47 -15.56 15.60
N ARG A 208 11.64 -15.56 14.94
CA ARG A 208 11.72 -15.97 13.54
C ARG A 208 11.02 -17.33 13.43
N PRO A 209 10.14 -17.54 12.44
CA PRO A 209 9.65 -18.88 12.17
C PRO A 209 10.82 -19.85 11.99
#